data_AF-A0A8T8KPJ4-F1
#
_entry.id   AF-A0A8T8KPJ4-F1
#
_cell.length_a   1.000
_cell.length_b   1.000
_cell.length_c   1.000
_cell.angle_alpha   90.00
_cell.angle_beta   90.00
_cell.angle_gamma   90.00
#
_symmetry.space_group_name_H-M   'P 1'
#
loop_
_entity.id
_entity.type
_entity.pdbx_description
1 polymer ?
#
loop_
_entity_poly.entity_id
_entity_poly.type
_entity_poly.pdbx_seq_one_letter_code
_entity_poly.pdbx_strand_id
1 'polypeptide(L)'
;MCNDTGWTKQLRPREYRLDSALSELRRLGAALNVPTAELESAARLYRIAHKKGHVQGRSVDGFVAACLLVAVRQSSLSLPVSVREIESASPATRDQVRTARGVLTLHLDVEIPPIDPQAFVPQAVSKLSESHRVERCAMRLLTARRSDVDATESISPRTLAAAALHAAFSLVTPKARPTLDEIEAVIDVSPSTISERKSELLQYREVWEASTER
;
A
#
# COMPACT_ATOMS: atom_id res chain seq x y z
N MET A 1 -28.95 26.23 -1.92
CA MET A 1 -28.60 25.80 -3.29
C MET A 1 -27.50 24.76 -3.15
N CYS A 2 -27.86 23.48 -3.18
CA CYS A 2 -26.88 22.40 -3.08
C CYS A 2 -26.14 22.28 -4.41
N ASN A 3 -24.82 22.46 -4.38
CA ASN A 3 -23.97 22.28 -5.53
C ASN A 3 -24.01 20.80 -5.94
N ASP A 4 -24.67 20.56 -7.07
CA ASP A 4 -24.73 19.30 -7.76
C ASP A 4 -23.31 18.99 -8.28
N THR A 5 -22.56 18.28 -7.45
CA THR A 5 -21.23 17.80 -7.81
C THR A 5 -21.46 16.55 -8.66
N GLY A 6 -20.90 16.51 -9.87
CA GLY A 6 -21.20 15.51 -10.90
C GLY A 6 -20.78 14.07 -10.55
N TRP A 7 -21.43 13.46 -9.55
CA TRP A 7 -21.10 12.14 -9.01
C TRP A 7 -21.84 11.00 -9.70
N THR A 8 -23.00 11.26 -10.30
CA THR A 8 -23.83 10.23 -10.91
C THR A 8 -23.56 10.11 -12.40
N LYS A 9 -22.51 9.37 -12.77
CA LYS A 9 -22.59 8.63 -14.05
C LYS A 9 -23.73 7.63 -13.88
N GLN A 10 -24.82 7.77 -14.64
CA GLN A 10 -25.85 6.74 -14.74
C GLN A 10 -25.19 5.47 -15.30
N LEU A 11 -24.83 4.54 -14.41
CA LEU A 11 -24.28 3.25 -14.77
C LEU A 11 -25.41 2.33 -15.25
N ARG A 12 -25.10 1.47 -16.23
CA ARG A 12 -26.10 0.60 -16.86
C ARG A 12 -26.56 -0.47 -15.87
N PRO A 13 -27.80 -1.02 -15.98
CA PRO A 13 -28.30 -2.07 -15.09
C PRO A 13 -27.39 -3.30 -14.93
N ARG A 14 -26.52 -3.58 -15.91
CA ARG A 14 -25.52 -4.66 -15.85
C ARG A 14 -24.38 -4.42 -14.85
N GLU A 15 -23.96 -3.16 -14.67
CA GLU A 15 -22.85 -2.76 -13.79
C GLU A 15 -23.24 -2.83 -12.30
N TYR A 16 -24.56 -2.84 -12.01
CA TYR A 16 -25.10 -3.05 -10.66
C TYR A 16 -25.16 -4.51 -10.20
N ARG A 17 -24.97 -5.48 -11.10
CA ARG A 17 -25.13 -6.87 -10.71
C ARG A 17 -23.96 -7.28 -9.84
N LEU A 18 -24.29 -7.77 -8.64
CA LEU A 18 -23.33 -8.31 -7.67
C LEU A 18 -22.29 -9.23 -8.33
N ASP A 19 -22.72 -10.09 -9.25
CA ASP A 19 -21.83 -11.01 -9.98
C ASP A 19 -20.77 -10.28 -10.82
N SER A 20 -21.14 -9.16 -11.44
CA SER A 20 -20.21 -8.34 -12.23
C SER A 20 -19.15 -7.72 -11.33
N ALA A 21 -19.56 -7.17 -10.19
CA ALA A 21 -18.63 -6.56 -9.24
C ALA A 21 -17.70 -7.59 -8.59
N LEU A 22 -18.21 -8.78 -8.25
CA LEU A 22 -17.38 -9.88 -7.72
C LEU A 22 -16.42 -10.44 -8.78
N SER A 23 -16.81 -10.42 -10.06
CA SER A 23 -15.91 -10.79 -11.17
C SER A 23 -14.80 -9.76 -11.34
N GLU A 24 -15.13 -8.46 -11.26
CA GLU A 24 -14.14 -7.38 -11.30
C GLU A 24 -13.19 -7.41 -10.10
N LEU A 25 -13.71 -7.72 -8.91
CA LEU A 25 -12.88 -7.90 -7.71
C LEU A 25 -11.85 -9.01 -7.89
N ARG A 26 -12.24 -10.14 -8.48
CA ARG A 26 -11.31 -11.24 -8.79
C ARG A 26 -10.29 -10.85 -9.85
N ARG A 27 -10.71 -10.14 -10.91
CA ARG A 27 -9.80 -9.63 -11.95
C ARG A 27 -8.75 -8.68 -11.36
N LEU A 28 -9.20 -7.71 -10.56
CA LEU A 28 -8.33 -6.74 -9.89
C LEU A 28 -7.39 -7.42 -8.90
N GLY A 29 -7.91 -8.37 -8.13
CA GLY A 29 -7.14 -9.21 -7.22
C GLY A 29 -5.99 -9.95 -7.90
N ALA A 30 -6.31 -10.62 -9.02
CA ALA A 30 -5.31 -11.31 -9.82
C ALA A 30 -4.24 -10.36 -10.38
N ALA A 31 -4.64 -9.19 -10.89
CA ALA A 31 -3.71 -8.18 -11.41
C ALA A 31 -2.73 -7.66 -10.34
N LEU A 32 -3.17 -7.64 -9.07
CA LEU A 32 -2.37 -7.17 -7.93
C LEU A 32 -1.74 -8.31 -7.12
N ASN A 33 -1.83 -9.56 -7.58
CA ASN A 33 -1.35 -10.75 -6.89
C ASN A 33 -1.87 -10.88 -5.44
N VAL A 34 -3.13 -10.49 -5.23
CA VAL A 34 -3.77 -10.58 -3.91
C VAL A 34 -4.19 -12.04 -3.66
N PRO A 35 -3.82 -12.65 -2.51
CA PRO A 35 -4.17 -14.03 -2.23
C PRO A 35 -5.68 -14.24 -2.03
N THR A 36 -6.10 -15.49 -2.18
CA THR A 36 -7.53 -15.85 -2.19
C THR A 36 -8.25 -15.50 -0.90
N ALA A 37 -7.59 -15.62 0.27
CA ALA A 37 -8.20 -15.31 1.56
C ALA A 37 -8.59 -13.82 1.67
N GLU A 38 -7.74 -12.93 1.20
CA GLU A 38 -7.99 -11.49 1.15
C GLU A 38 -9.08 -11.17 0.10
N LEU A 39 -9.11 -11.88 -1.02
CA LEU A 39 -10.18 -11.73 -2.01
C LEU A 39 -11.55 -12.15 -1.46
N GLU A 40 -11.61 -13.21 -0.67
CA GLU A 40 -12.83 -13.63 0.01
C GLU A 40 -13.28 -12.60 1.05
N SER A 41 -12.33 -12.03 1.79
CA SER A 41 -12.58 -10.96 2.76
C SER A 41 -13.11 -9.70 2.07
N ALA A 42 -12.49 -9.28 0.96
CA ALA A 42 -12.95 -8.18 0.15
C ALA A 42 -14.35 -8.43 -0.44
N ALA A 43 -14.61 -9.65 -0.94
CA ALA A 43 -15.92 -10.05 -1.45
C ALA A 43 -16.99 -10.04 -0.36
N ARG A 44 -16.65 -10.43 0.88
CA ARG A 44 -17.54 -10.36 2.04
C ARG A 44 -17.91 -8.90 2.35
N LEU A 45 -16.93 -8.01 2.42
CA LEU A 45 -17.16 -6.58 2.63
C LEU A 45 -18.05 -5.98 1.54
N TYR A 46 -17.77 -6.29 0.27
CA TYR A 46 -18.57 -5.81 -0.85
C TYR A 46 -20.04 -6.29 -0.76
N ARG A 47 -20.27 -7.58 -0.45
CA ARG A 47 -21.62 -8.12 -0.27
C ARG A 47 -22.37 -7.41 0.86
N ILE A 48 -21.71 -7.10 1.97
CA ILE A 48 -22.31 -6.37 3.09
C ILE A 48 -22.69 -4.94 2.65
N ALA A 49 -21.75 -4.23 2.00
CA ALA A 49 -22.00 -2.87 1.49
C ALA A 49 -23.17 -2.84 0.49
N HIS A 50 -23.19 -3.80 -0.44
CA HIS A 50 -24.25 -3.95 -1.43
C HIS A 50 -25.61 -4.26 -0.77
N LYS A 51 -25.66 -5.22 0.17
CA LYS A 51 -26.89 -5.59 0.89
C LYS A 51 -27.49 -4.44 1.70
N LYS A 52 -26.63 -3.57 2.27
CA LYS A 52 -27.06 -2.36 2.99
C LYS A 52 -27.38 -1.16 2.09
N GLY A 53 -27.31 -1.31 0.76
CA GLY A 53 -27.61 -0.23 -0.19
C GLY A 53 -26.53 0.85 -0.31
N HIS A 54 -25.36 0.65 0.29
CA HIS A 54 -24.30 1.66 0.28
C HIS A 54 -23.61 1.83 -1.08
N VAL A 55 -23.77 0.87 -2.00
CA VAL A 55 -23.19 0.95 -3.35
C VAL A 55 -24.11 1.75 -4.31
N GLN A 56 -25.40 1.89 -3.99
CA GLN A 56 -26.37 2.55 -4.87
C GLN A 56 -26.03 4.04 -5.05
N GLY A 57 -26.18 4.52 -6.29
CA GLY A 57 -25.80 5.87 -6.75
C GLY A 57 -24.29 6.13 -6.85
N ARG A 58 -23.42 5.13 -6.62
CA ARG A 58 -21.97 5.31 -6.50
C ARG A 58 -21.20 4.40 -7.47
N SER A 59 -19.89 4.66 -7.59
CA SER A 59 -19.00 3.86 -8.45
C SER A 59 -18.81 2.45 -7.91
N VAL A 60 -19.25 1.45 -8.67
CA VAL A 60 -19.06 0.03 -8.35
C VAL A 60 -17.58 -0.31 -8.31
N ASP A 61 -16.79 0.16 -9.28
CA ASP A 61 -15.34 -0.05 -9.34
C ASP A 61 -14.66 0.58 -8.12
N GLY A 62 -15.10 1.76 -7.70
CA GLY A 62 -14.61 2.42 -6.49
C GLY A 62 -14.85 1.59 -5.23
N PHE A 63 -16.02 0.93 -5.11
CA PHE A 63 -16.32 0.03 -4.00
C PHE A 63 -15.51 -1.27 -4.08
N VAL A 64 -15.35 -1.85 -5.26
CA VAL A 64 -14.50 -3.04 -5.45
C VAL A 64 -13.07 -2.75 -5.01
N ALA A 65 -12.49 -1.66 -5.51
CA ALA A 65 -11.16 -1.19 -5.15
C ALA A 65 -11.03 -0.90 -3.66
N ALA A 66 -12.01 -0.22 -3.05
CA ALA A 66 -11.98 0.08 -1.62
C ALA A 66 -12.09 -1.18 -0.75
N CYS A 67 -12.96 -2.14 -1.09
CA CYS A 67 -13.09 -3.41 -0.37
C CYS A 67 -11.80 -4.24 -0.45
N LEU A 68 -11.15 -4.26 -1.62
CA LEU A 68 -9.87 -4.94 -1.80
C LEU A 68 -8.78 -4.27 -0.95
N LEU A 69 -8.70 -2.94 -0.98
CA LEU A 69 -7.73 -2.18 -0.19
C LEU A 69 -7.92 -2.41 1.31
N VAL A 70 -9.16 -2.43 1.79
CA VAL A 70 -9.47 -2.74 3.19
C VAL A 70 -8.98 -4.14 3.54
N ALA A 71 -9.36 -5.14 2.76
CA ALA A 71 -9.02 -6.54 3.04
C ALA A 71 -7.51 -6.76 3.06
N VAL A 72 -6.77 -6.14 2.13
CA VAL A 72 -5.30 -6.22 2.11
C VAL A 72 -4.70 -5.52 3.33
N ARG A 73 -5.20 -4.35 3.74
CA ARG A 73 -4.65 -3.62 4.90
C ARG A 73 -4.98 -4.28 6.23
N GLN A 74 -6.10 -4.97 6.33
CA GLN A 74 -6.47 -5.75 7.50
C GLN A 74 -5.79 -7.12 7.53
N SER A 75 -5.19 -7.55 6.42
CA SER A 75 -4.46 -8.82 6.37
C SER A 75 -3.19 -8.73 7.22
N SER A 76 -2.84 -9.86 7.82
CA SER A 76 -1.53 -10.08 8.42
C SER A 76 -0.42 -10.19 7.38
N LEU A 77 -0.76 -10.37 6.10
CA LEU A 77 0.21 -10.38 5.01
C LEU A 77 0.65 -8.95 4.72
N SER A 78 1.96 -8.69 4.80
CA SER A 78 2.56 -7.39 4.51
C SER A 78 2.56 -7.10 3.00
N LEU A 79 1.37 -7.01 2.40
CA LEU A 79 1.15 -6.74 0.99
C LEU A 79 0.96 -5.23 0.78
N PRO A 80 1.93 -4.53 0.16
CA PRO A 80 1.87 -3.10 0.00
C PRO A 80 0.99 -2.71 -1.19
N VAL A 81 -0.34 -2.90 -1.14
CA VAL A 81 -1.24 -2.39 -2.18
C VAL A 81 -1.53 -0.91 -1.96
N SER A 82 -1.13 -0.09 -2.93
CA SER A 82 -1.35 1.34 -2.93
C SER A 82 -2.49 1.76 -3.85
N VAL A 83 -3.03 2.95 -3.58
CA VAL A 83 -4.10 3.52 -4.40
C VAL A 83 -3.66 3.70 -5.86
N ARG A 84 -2.39 4.04 -6.10
CA ARG A 84 -1.84 4.20 -7.46
C ARG A 84 -1.80 2.88 -8.24
N GLU A 85 -1.45 1.77 -7.58
CA GLU A 85 -1.49 0.44 -8.21
C GLU A 85 -2.92 0.04 -8.55
N ILE A 86 -3.88 0.35 -7.67
CA ILE A 86 -5.30 0.15 -7.94
C ILE A 86 -5.76 0.98 -9.14
N GLU A 87 -5.43 2.27 -9.20
CA GLU A 87 -5.79 3.16 -10.32
C GLU A 87 -5.20 2.68 -11.66
N SER A 88 -4.05 2.01 -11.62
CA SER A 88 -3.38 1.48 -12.81
C SER A 88 -4.01 0.15 -13.27
N ALA A 89 -4.67 -0.58 -12.37
CA ALA A 89 -5.25 -1.89 -12.64
C ALA A 89 -6.79 -1.86 -12.76
N SER A 90 -7.45 -0.74 -12.43
CA SER A 90 -8.91 -0.58 -12.37
C SER A 90 -9.38 0.74 -13.01
N PRO A 91 -10.61 0.80 -13.56
CA PRO A 91 -11.25 2.06 -13.95
C PRO A 91 -11.57 3.01 -12.77
N ALA A 92 -11.44 2.53 -11.53
CA ALA A 92 -11.72 3.31 -10.33
C ALA A 92 -10.76 4.50 -10.19
N THR A 93 -11.31 5.70 -10.04
CA THR A 93 -10.50 6.90 -9.76
C THR A 93 -10.13 7.00 -8.29
N ARG A 94 -9.03 7.70 -7.95
CA ARG A 94 -8.64 8.01 -6.56
C ARG A 94 -9.79 8.53 -5.70
N ASP A 95 -10.59 9.42 -6.26
CA ASP A 95 -11.73 10.02 -5.57
C ASP A 95 -12.84 9.02 -5.30
N GLN A 96 -13.12 8.13 -6.25
CA GLN A 96 -14.10 7.05 -6.05
C GLN A 96 -13.64 6.08 -4.97
N VAL A 97 -12.36 5.70 -4.97
CA VAL A 97 -11.77 4.84 -3.92
C VAL A 97 -11.83 5.54 -2.57
N ARG A 98 -11.48 6.83 -2.49
CA ARG A 98 -11.55 7.64 -1.26
C ARG A 98 -12.97 7.71 -0.71
N THR A 99 -13.95 8.01 -1.56
CA THR A 99 -15.36 8.10 -1.17
C THR A 99 -15.88 6.75 -0.68
N ALA A 100 -15.61 5.67 -1.42
CA ALA A 100 -16.03 4.33 -1.03
C ALA A 100 -15.38 3.90 0.30
N ARG A 101 -14.09 4.18 0.52
CA ARG A 101 -13.42 3.96 1.82
C ARG A 101 -14.12 4.71 2.95
N GLY A 102 -14.45 5.98 2.76
CA GLY A 102 -15.18 6.76 3.76
C GLY A 102 -16.52 6.13 4.13
N VAL A 103 -17.25 5.60 3.14
CA VAL A 103 -18.50 4.87 3.37
C VAL A 103 -18.27 3.57 4.14
N LEU A 104 -17.24 2.78 3.79
CA LEU A 104 -16.93 1.54 4.50
C LEU A 104 -16.58 1.81 5.98
N THR A 105 -15.72 2.79 6.24
CA THR A 105 -15.34 3.14 7.61
C THR A 105 -16.53 3.69 8.40
N LEU A 106 -17.30 4.61 7.84
CA LEU A 106 -18.39 5.26 8.57
C LEU A 106 -19.61 4.35 8.80
N HIS A 107 -19.96 3.50 7.84
CA HIS A 107 -21.23 2.76 7.86
C HIS A 107 -21.08 1.26 8.10
N LEU A 108 -19.88 0.69 7.91
CA LEU A 108 -19.59 -0.71 8.19
C LEU A 108 -18.65 -0.90 9.39
N ASP A 109 -18.27 0.18 10.08
CA ASP A 109 -17.37 0.16 11.24
C ASP A 109 -16.05 -0.57 10.94
N VAL A 110 -15.50 -0.25 9.76
CA VAL A 110 -14.27 -0.85 9.25
C VAL A 110 -13.08 0.03 9.59
N GLU A 111 -12.20 -0.49 10.43
CA GLU A 111 -10.88 0.11 10.66
C GLU A 111 -9.93 -0.22 9.51
N ILE A 112 -9.22 0.81 9.02
CA ILE A 112 -8.21 0.66 7.96
C ILE A 112 -6.86 1.08 8.54
N PRO A 113 -6.01 0.13 8.97
CA PRO A 113 -4.72 0.48 9.55
C PRO A 113 -3.81 1.14 8.50
N PRO A 114 -2.82 1.96 8.94
CA PRO A 114 -1.77 2.43 8.05
C PRO A 114 -0.96 1.25 7.54
N ILE A 115 -0.37 1.40 6.34
CA ILE A 115 0.51 0.37 5.78
C ILE A 115 1.81 0.36 6.57
N ASP A 116 2.29 -0.83 6.94
CA ASP A 116 3.61 -1.01 7.52
C ASP A 116 4.70 -0.65 6.48
N PRO A 117 5.63 0.29 6.77
CA PRO A 117 6.79 0.55 5.89
C PRO A 117 7.55 -0.71 5.48
N GLN A 118 7.64 -1.70 6.38
CA GLN A 118 8.33 -2.96 6.13
C GLN A 118 7.71 -3.77 4.98
N ALA A 119 6.42 -3.58 4.70
CA ALA A 119 5.73 -4.27 3.61
C ALA A 119 6.32 -3.96 2.22
N PHE A 120 6.91 -2.77 2.04
CA PHE A 120 7.47 -2.37 0.74
C PHE A 120 8.86 -2.98 0.47
N VAL A 121 9.57 -3.42 1.51
CA VAL A 121 10.99 -3.80 1.40
C VAL A 121 11.20 -5.08 0.58
N PRO A 122 10.49 -6.21 0.83
CA PRO A 122 10.78 -7.46 0.12
C PRO A 122 10.55 -7.35 -1.39
N GLN A 123 9.42 -6.73 -1.79
CA GLN A 123 9.12 -6.52 -3.20
C GLN A 123 10.15 -5.62 -3.88
N ALA A 124 10.62 -4.58 -3.18
CA ALA A 124 11.61 -3.67 -3.74
C ALA A 124 12.99 -4.34 -3.93
N VAL A 125 13.45 -5.08 -2.93
CA VAL A 125 14.71 -5.85 -3.01
C VAL A 125 14.65 -6.89 -4.12
N SER A 126 13.52 -7.60 -4.24
CA SER A 126 13.31 -8.56 -5.33
C SER A 126 13.33 -7.89 -6.71
N LYS A 127 12.65 -6.76 -6.90
CA LYS A 127 12.64 -6.01 -8.18
C LYS A 127 14.02 -5.45 -8.54
N LEU A 128 14.83 -5.09 -7.55
CA LEU A 128 16.21 -4.63 -7.75
C LEU A 128 17.21 -5.78 -7.93
N SER A 129 16.76 -7.05 -7.86
CA SER A 129 17.63 -8.25 -7.92
C SER A 129 18.72 -8.26 -6.85
N GLU A 130 18.39 -7.76 -5.66
CA GLU A 130 19.32 -7.54 -4.57
C GLU A 130 19.29 -8.64 -3.52
N SER A 131 20.35 -8.72 -2.70
CA SER A 131 20.48 -9.79 -1.73
C SER A 131 19.53 -9.64 -0.53
N HIS A 132 19.11 -10.78 0.04
CA HIS A 132 18.33 -10.81 1.29
C HIS A 132 19.05 -10.12 2.48
N ARG A 133 20.37 -9.94 2.39
CA ARG A 133 21.16 -9.20 3.39
C ARG A 133 20.77 -7.71 3.42
N VAL A 134 20.47 -7.10 2.26
CA VAL A 134 19.95 -5.73 2.17
C VAL A 134 18.56 -5.66 2.79
N GLU A 135 17.67 -6.59 2.44
CA GLU A 135 16.32 -6.69 2.99
C GLU A 135 16.36 -6.75 4.52
N ARG A 136 17.12 -7.68 5.08
CA ARG A 136 17.28 -7.82 6.54
C ARG A 136 17.83 -6.55 7.17
N CYS A 137 18.77 -5.86 6.53
CA CYS A 137 19.30 -4.60 7.03
C CYS A 137 18.19 -3.52 7.07
N ALA A 138 17.49 -3.29 5.96
CA ALA A 138 16.42 -2.30 5.87
C ALA A 138 15.30 -2.56 6.90
N MET A 139 14.86 -3.82 7.04
CA MET A 139 13.85 -4.23 8.02
C MET A 139 14.28 -3.93 9.46
N ARG A 140 15.56 -4.12 9.79
CA ARG A 140 16.10 -3.84 11.13
C ARG A 140 16.20 -2.35 11.41
N LEU A 141 16.60 -1.54 10.43
CA LEU A 141 16.59 -0.07 10.56
C LEU A 141 15.16 0.44 10.80
N LEU A 142 14.17 -0.08 10.06
CA LEU A 142 12.75 0.27 10.24
C LEU A 142 12.22 -0.15 11.62
N THR A 143 12.62 -1.32 12.10
CA THR A 143 12.23 -1.83 13.43
C THR A 143 12.84 -0.98 14.55
N ALA A 144 14.12 -0.60 14.42
CA ALA A 144 14.80 0.28 15.35
C ALA A 144 14.10 1.65 15.42
N ARG A 145 13.83 2.27 14.28
CA ARG A 145 13.09 3.54 14.22
C ARG A 145 11.69 3.44 14.83
N ARG A 146 10.96 2.34 14.60
CA ARG A 146 9.63 2.15 15.21
C ARG A 146 9.70 2.09 16.74
N SER A 147 10.79 1.60 17.29
CA SER A 147 10.99 1.43 18.73
C SER A 147 11.55 2.69 19.40
N ASP A 148 11.98 3.66 18.60
CA ASP A 148 12.52 4.93 19.07
C ASP A 148 11.38 5.91 19.40
N VAL A 149 11.27 6.24 20.69
CA VAL A 149 10.22 7.13 21.22
C VAL A 149 10.47 8.58 20.83
N ASP A 150 11.73 8.95 20.55
CA ASP A 150 12.13 10.31 20.16
C ASP A 150 11.90 10.57 18.66
N ALA A 151 11.64 9.51 17.87
CA ALA A 151 11.34 9.60 16.44
C ALA A 151 9.91 10.12 16.19
N THR A 152 9.73 11.42 16.37
CA THR A 152 8.41 12.11 16.30
C THR A 152 7.94 12.48 14.90
N GLU A 153 8.82 12.42 13.89
CA GLU A 153 8.47 12.84 12.54
C GLU A 153 7.49 11.88 11.85
N SER A 154 6.36 12.42 11.39
CA SER A 154 5.36 11.70 10.61
C SER A 154 5.79 11.60 9.15
N ILE A 155 6.39 10.47 8.79
CA ILE A 155 6.86 10.20 7.42
C ILE A 155 5.93 9.19 6.75
N SER A 156 5.68 9.37 5.46
CA SER A 156 4.87 8.40 4.70
C SER A 156 5.52 7.00 4.77
N PRO A 157 4.75 5.92 4.98
CA PRO A 157 5.34 4.59 5.10
C PRO A 157 6.20 4.16 3.91
N ARG A 158 5.80 4.58 2.71
CA ARG A 158 6.53 4.34 1.48
C ARG A 158 7.86 5.10 1.44
N THR A 159 7.85 6.38 1.82
CA THR A 159 9.07 7.21 1.93
C THR A 159 10.05 6.61 2.93
N LEU A 160 9.54 6.16 4.08
CA LEU A 160 10.37 5.56 5.11
C LEU A 160 11.02 4.25 4.64
N ALA A 161 10.26 3.42 3.92
CA ALA A 161 10.80 2.20 3.31
C ALA A 161 11.89 2.50 2.25
N ALA A 162 11.67 3.52 1.41
CA ALA A 162 12.65 3.95 0.41
C ALA A 162 13.95 4.47 1.04
N ALA A 163 13.83 5.29 2.09
CA ALA A 163 14.97 5.77 2.86
C ALA A 163 15.73 4.63 3.56
N ALA A 164 15.01 3.66 4.13
CA ALA A 164 15.60 2.48 4.76
C ALA A 164 16.34 1.60 3.76
N LEU A 165 15.81 1.41 2.54
CA LEU A 165 16.51 0.73 1.45
C LEU A 165 17.80 1.46 1.07
N HIS A 166 17.73 2.78 0.86
CA HIS A 166 18.92 3.56 0.49
C HIS A 166 20.01 3.56 1.58
N ALA A 167 19.60 3.59 2.85
CA ALA A 167 20.49 3.39 3.99
C ALA A 167 21.10 1.98 3.99
N ALA A 168 20.29 0.94 3.84
CA ALA A 168 20.74 -0.45 3.81
C ALA A 168 21.73 -0.74 2.67
N PHE A 169 21.48 -0.23 1.46
CA PHE A 169 22.43 -0.32 0.35
C PHE A 169 23.78 0.32 0.68
N SER A 170 23.77 1.43 1.42
CA SER A 170 25.00 2.10 1.82
C SER A 170 25.80 1.33 2.88
N LEU A 171 25.12 0.53 3.71
CA LEU A 171 25.75 -0.28 4.77
C LEU A 171 26.18 -1.67 4.26
N VAL A 172 25.43 -2.27 3.34
CA VAL A 172 25.61 -3.67 2.92
C VAL A 172 26.40 -3.79 1.61
N THR A 173 26.12 -2.92 0.64
CA THR A 173 26.69 -2.97 -0.73
C THR A 173 27.23 -1.61 -1.20
N PRO A 174 28.11 -0.92 -0.44
CA PRO A 174 28.52 0.45 -0.73
C PRO A 174 29.17 0.64 -2.11
N LYS A 175 29.78 -0.39 -2.68
CA LYS A 175 30.47 -0.36 -3.99
C LYS A 175 29.56 -0.68 -5.18
N ALA A 176 28.40 -1.29 -4.96
CA ALA A 176 27.51 -1.81 -6.01
C ALA A 176 26.05 -1.44 -5.72
N ARG A 177 25.81 -0.31 -5.07
CA ARG A 177 24.47 0.13 -4.71
C ARG A 177 23.69 0.62 -5.95
N PRO A 178 22.37 0.36 -6.01
CA PRO A 178 21.51 1.00 -6.98
C PRO A 178 21.55 2.53 -6.86
N THR A 179 21.36 3.19 -7.99
CA THR A 179 21.09 4.62 -8.10
C THR A 179 19.75 4.97 -7.46
N LEU A 180 19.56 6.25 -7.12
CA LEU A 180 18.28 6.69 -6.57
C LEU A 180 17.14 6.57 -7.59
N ASP A 181 17.43 6.72 -8.88
CA ASP A 181 16.46 6.58 -9.97
C ASP A 181 15.99 5.11 -10.11
N GLU A 182 16.90 4.14 -9.91
CA GLU A 182 16.53 2.72 -9.85
C GLU A 182 15.63 2.41 -8.64
N ILE A 183 15.90 3.04 -7.49
CA ILE A 183 15.03 2.91 -6.30
C ILE A 183 13.67 3.56 -6.56
N GLU A 184 13.63 4.76 -7.14
CA GLU A 184 12.40 5.46 -7.52
C GLU A 184 11.54 4.61 -8.44
N ALA A 185 12.13 4.01 -9.47
CA ALA A 185 11.41 3.16 -10.43
C ALA A 185 10.65 1.99 -9.77
N VAL A 186 11.12 1.55 -8.60
CA VAL A 186 10.58 0.40 -7.88
C VAL A 186 9.59 0.80 -6.78
N ILE A 187 9.89 1.87 -6.03
CA ILE A 187 9.11 2.27 -4.85
C ILE A 187 8.25 3.51 -5.05
N ASP A 188 8.45 4.23 -6.16
CA ASP A 188 7.69 5.43 -6.55
C ASP A 188 7.81 6.58 -5.52
N VAL A 189 9.05 6.91 -5.16
CA VAL A 189 9.41 8.05 -4.30
C VAL A 189 10.56 8.79 -4.96
N SER A 190 10.49 10.12 -5.01
CA SER A 190 11.49 10.91 -5.72
C SER A 190 12.90 10.78 -5.11
N PRO A 191 13.96 10.82 -5.93
CA PRO A 191 15.35 10.74 -5.49
C PRO A 191 15.71 11.77 -4.42
N SER A 192 15.22 13.01 -4.57
CA SER A 192 15.47 14.09 -3.60
C SER A 192 14.91 13.75 -2.22
N THR A 193 13.67 13.25 -2.17
CA THR A 193 13.03 12.85 -0.91
C THR A 193 13.71 11.63 -0.28
N ILE A 194 14.13 10.65 -1.08
CA ILE A 194 14.89 9.49 -0.57
C ILE A 194 16.22 9.95 0.05
N SER A 195 16.93 10.83 -0.65
CA SER A 195 18.25 11.33 -0.24
C SER A 195 18.16 12.13 1.06
N GLU A 196 17.20 13.05 1.16
CA GLU A 196 16.96 13.90 2.34
C GLU A 196 16.73 13.06 3.61
N ARG A 197 15.97 11.96 3.49
CA ARG A 197 15.50 11.16 4.62
C ARG A 197 16.42 10.00 4.99
N LYS A 198 17.51 9.79 4.25
CA LYS A 198 18.45 8.69 4.49
C LYS A 198 19.13 8.78 5.86
N SER A 199 19.54 9.98 6.26
CA SER A 199 20.28 10.23 7.51
C SER A 199 19.47 9.77 8.73
N GLU A 200 18.16 9.97 8.71
CA GLU A 200 17.25 9.52 9.77
C GLU A 200 17.21 8.00 9.96
N LEU A 201 17.55 7.22 8.94
CA LEU A 201 17.64 5.77 9.07
C LEU A 201 19.07 5.33 9.41
N LEU A 202 20.08 6.08 8.94
CA LEU A 202 21.48 5.77 9.21
C LEU A 202 21.88 5.96 10.68
N GLN A 203 21.15 6.77 11.45
CA GLN A 203 21.38 6.86 12.90
C GLN A 203 21.20 5.52 13.62
N TYR A 204 20.42 4.59 13.06
CA TYR A 204 20.20 3.25 13.62
C TYR A 204 21.18 2.19 13.09
N ARG A 205 22.26 2.58 12.40
CA ARG A 205 23.20 1.63 11.77
C ARG A 205 23.86 0.66 12.76
N GLU A 206 24.03 1.07 14.01
CA GLU A 206 24.65 0.26 15.05
C GLU A 206 23.87 -1.04 15.31
N VAL A 207 22.53 -0.99 15.15
CA VAL A 207 21.66 -2.17 15.26
C VAL A 207 22.03 -3.23 14.21
N TRP A 208 22.43 -2.78 13.01
CA TRP A 208 22.92 -3.65 11.95
C TRP A 208 24.30 -4.21 12.25
N GLU A 209 25.26 -3.34 12.57
CA GLU A 209 26.66 -3.66 12.83
C GLU A 209 26.82 -4.68 13.97
N ALA A 210 26.09 -4.48 15.09
CA ALA A 210 26.10 -5.40 16.23
C ALA A 210 25.58 -6.82 15.92
N SER A 211 24.90 -7.02 14.78
CA SER A 211 24.43 -8.34 14.35
C SER A 211 25.33 -9.06 13.36
N THR A 212 26.29 -8.34 12.78
CA THR A 212 27.27 -8.90 11.84
C THR A 212 28.54 -9.36 12.55
N GLU A 213 28.74 -8.93 13.80
CA GLU A 213 29.86 -9.34 14.67
C GLU A 213 29.59 -10.64 15.46
N ARG A 214 28.36 -11.18 15.39
CA ARG A 214 27.98 -12.49 15.95
C ARG A 214 27.82 -13.52 14.84
#